data_AF-A0A3P7FXU3-F1
#
_entry.id   AF-A0A3P7FXU3-F1
#
_cell.length_a   1.000
_cell.length_b   1.000
_cell.length_c   1.000
_cell.angle_alpha   90.00
_cell.angle_beta   90.00
_cell.angle_gamma   90.00
#
_symmetry.space_group_name_H-M   'P 1'
#
loop_
_entity.id
_entity.type
_entity.pdbx_description
1 polymer ?
#
loop_
_entity_poly.entity_id
_entity_poly.type
_entity_poly.pdbx_seq_one_letter_code
_entity_poly.pdbx_strand_id
1 'polypeptide(L)'
;MKWKSNSRKLQQFGQRLTVTRQYDELVAYFHLTIITVAAILSFSGNIHGNFVFDDREAIINNKAIRQIGKILESDFWGYPIRSTRSHKSYRPVTTITFA
;
A
#
# COMPACT_ATOMS: atom_id res chain seq x y z
N MET A 1 -34.67 41.13 -10.21
CA MET A 1 -33.26 40.81 -9.82
C MET A 1 -33.12 39.39 -9.22
N LYS A 2 -33.76 38.35 -9.77
CA LYS A 2 -33.75 36.99 -9.21
C LYS A 2 -32.45 36.21 -9.47
N TRP A 3 -31.81 36.46 -10.62
CA TRP A 3 -30.59 35.76 -11.05
C TRP A 3 -29.40 35.95 -10.09
N LYS A 4 -29.12 37.19 -9.64
CA LYS A 4 -28.06 37.46 -8.64
C LYS A 4 -28.24 36.69 -7.32
N SER A 5 -29.50 36.49 -6.90
CA SER A 5 -29.81 35.69 -5.71
C SER A 5 -29.48 34.21 -5.92
N ASN A 6 -29.86 33.66 -7.09
CA ASN A 6 -29.54 32.29 -7.45
C ASN A 6 -28.03 32.05 -7.58
N SER A 7 -27.29 32.99 -8.20
CA SER A 7 -25.82 32.91 -8.30
C SER A 7 -25.14 32.87 -6.93
N ARG A 8 -25.58 33.71 -5.97
CA ARG A 8 -25.05 33.67 -4.59
C ARG A 8 -25.34 32.34 -3.89
N LYS A 9 -26.54 31.77 -4.04
CA LYS A 9 -26.87 30.45 -3.50
C LYS A 9 -26.00 29.34 -4.09
N LEU A 10 -25.75 29.37 -5.41
CA LEU A 10 -24.86 28.41 -6.06
C LEU A 10 -23.41 28.54 -5.58
N GLN A 11 -22.91 29.77 -5.40
CA GLN A 11 -21.58 30.00 -4.84
C GLN A 11 -21.47 29.50 -3.40
N GLN A 12 -22.46 29.79 -2.55
CA GLN A 12 -22.51 29.28 -1.17
C GLN A 12 -22.59 27.75 -1.14
N PHE A 13 -23.38 27.13 -2.03
CA PHE A 13 -23.46 25.68 -2.14
C PHE A 13 -22.13 25.06 -2.59
N GLY A 14 -21.47 25.63 -3.60
CA GLY A 14 -20.14 25.19 -4.04
C GLY A 14 -19.06 25.37 -2.97
N GLN A 15 -19.08 26.47 -2.22
CA GLN A 15 -18.22 26.68 -1.07
C GLN A 15 -18.47 25.63 0.01
N ARG A 16 -19.74 25.35 0.34
CA ARG A 16 -20.11 24.31 1.31
C ARG A 16 -19.61 22.93 0.87
N LEU A 17 -19.79 22.55 -0.41
CA LEU A 17 -19.26 21.30 -0.96
C LEU A 17 -17.73 21.23 -0.89
N THR A 18 -17.04 22.34 -1.15
CA THR A 18 -15.57 22.40 -1.08
C THR A 18 -15.10 22.19 0.36
N VAL A 19 -15.73 22.87 1.32
CA VAL A 19 -15.41 22.73 2.75
C VAL A 19 -15.68 21.33 3.26
N THR A 20 -16.82 20.71 2.90
CA THR A 20 -17.10 19.33 3.29
C THR A 20 -16.08 18.36 2.68
N ARG A 21 -15.72 18.53 1.40
CA ARG A 21 -14.68 17.70 0.76
C ARG A 21 -13.32 17.85 1.44
N GLN A 22 -12.91 19.08 1.78
CA GLN A 22 -11.65 19.32 2.50
C GLN A 22 -11.67 18.71 3.90
N TYR A 23 -12.82 18.75 4.59
CA TYR A 23 -12.99 18.09 5.88
C TYR A 23 -12.87 16.57 5.76
N ASP A 24 -13.55 15.97 4.77
CA ASP A 24 -13.49 14.52 4.51
C ASP A 24 -12.07 14.05 4.16
N GLU A 25 -11.33 14.84 3.37
CA GLU A 25 -9.92 14.60 3.04
C GLU A 25 -9.02 14.66 4.28
N LEU A 26 -9.16 15.68 5.12
CA LEU A 26 -8.39 15.81 6.36
C LEU A 26 -8.64 14.62 7.29
N VAL A 27 -9.90 14.22 7.43
CA VAL A 27 -10.30 13.06 8.22
C VAL A 27 -9.70 11.78 7.63
N ALA A 28 -9.70 11.61 6.31
CA ALA A 28 -9.07 10.47 5.65
C ALA A 28 -7.55 10.41 5.92
N TYR A 29 -6.84 11.54 5.80
CA TYR A 29 -5.41 11.61 6.10
C TYR A 29 -5.10 11.30 7.57
N PHE A 30 -5.93 11.75 8.49
CA PHE A 30 -5.79 11.43 9.91
C PHE A 30 -5.93 9.92 10.16
N HIS A 31 -6.95 9.27 9.60
CA HIS A 31 -7.12 7.82 9.71
C HIS A 31 -5.95 7.05 9.09
N LEU A 32 -5.49 7.44 7.90
CA LEU A 32 -4.34 6.82 7.24
C LEU A 32 -3.08 6.95 8.10
N THR A 33 -2.85 8.11 8.70
CA THR A 33 -1.71 8.35 9.60
C THR A 33 -1.75 7.41 10.80
N ILE A 34 -2.91 7.27 11.45
CA ILE A 34 -3.07 6.34 12.59
C ILE A 34 -2.81 4.90 12.15
N ILE A 35 -3.39 4.46 11.03
CA ILE A 35 -3.21 3.10 10.51
C ILE A 35 -1.73 2.83 10.23
N THR A 36 -1.02 3.76 9.58
CA THR A 36 0.40 3.63 9.30
C THR A 36 1.23 3.54 10.58
N VAL A 37 0.99 4.41 11.56
CA VAL A 37 1.72 4.40 12.84
C VAL A 37 1.44 3.10 13.61
N ALA A 38 0.18 2.67 13.69
CA ALA A 38 -0.19 1.43 14.36
C ALA A 38 0.48 0.21 13.70
N ALA A 39 0.50 0.14 12.37
CA ALA A 39 1.18 -0.92 11.63
C ALA A 39 2.70 -0.92 11.89
N ILE A 40 3.36 0.24 11.93
CA ILE A 40 4.80 0.31 12.26
C ILE A 40 5.04 -0.18 13.69
N LEU A 41 4.24 0.30 14.65
CA LEU A 41 4.39 -0.06 16.06
C LEU A 41 4.14 -1.54 16.31
N SER A 42 3.18 -2.17 15.61
CA SER A 42 2.90 -3.60 15.78
C SER A 42 4.07 -4.51 15.43
N PHE A 43 4.96 -4.08 14.53
CA PHE A 43 6.15 -4.85 14.15
C PHE A 43 7.44 -4.38 14.84
N SER A 44 7.44 -3.20 15.47
CA SER A 44 8.63 -2.61 16.10
C SER A 44 9.27 -3.50 17.17
N GLY A 45 8.47 -4.25 17.93
CA GLY A 45 8.95 -5.16 18.98
C GLY A 45 9.72 -6.38 18.47
N ASN A 46 9.64 -6.70 17.17
CA ASN A 46 10.27 -7.88 16.57
C ASN A 46 11.32 -7.51 15.52
N ILE A 47 11.86 -6.29 15.56
CA ILE A 47 12.87 -5.82 14.58
C ILE A 47 14.16 -6.66 14.60
N HIS A 48 14.48 -7.27 15.74
CA HIS A 48 15.60 -8.20 15.92
C HIS A 48 15.14 -9.66 16.03
N GLY A 49 13.88 -9.93 15.68
CA GLY A 49 13.34 -11.28 15.63
C GLY A 49 13.98 -12.11 14.52
N ASN A 50 13.92 -13.43 14.67
CA ASN A 50 14.31 -14.34 13.61
C ASN A 50 13.23 -14.40 12.53
N PHE A 51 13.64 -14.69 11.28
CA PHE A 51 12.71 -15.00 10.20
C PHE A 51 12.01 -16.34 10.46
N VAL A 52 10.68 -16.32 10.45
CA VAL A 52 9.83 -17.49 10.74
C VAL A 52 8.83 -17.71 9.60
N PHE A 53 8.32 -18.95 9.47
CA PHE A 53 7.31 -19.32 8.47
C PHE A 53 7.60 -18.76 7.06
N ASP A 54 6.69 -17.93 6.53
CA ASP A 54 6.73 -17.36 5.19
C ASP A 54 7.95 -16.43 4.99
N ASP A 55 8.47 -15.81 6.04
CA ASP A 55 9.68 -14.97 5.93
C ASP A 55 10.87 -15.81 5.43
N ARG A 56 10.97 -17.06 5.89
CA ARG A 56 12.07 -17.94 5.47
C ARG A 56 11.96 -18.29 4.00
N GLU A 57 10.76 -18.59 3.50
CA GLU A 57 10.57 -18.91 2.09
C GLU A 57 10.70 -17.68 1.19
N ALA A 58 10.16 -16.53 1.61
CA ALA A 58 10.16 -15.31 0.81
C ALA A 58 11.51 -14.57 0.81
N ILE A 59 12.29 -14.65 1.90
CA ILE A 59 13.53 -13.89 2.09
C ILE A 59 14.75 -14.81 2.08
N ILE A 60 14.81 -15.83 2.95
CA ILE A 60 16.04 -16.64 3.09
C ILE A 60 16.24 -17.62 1.93
N ASN A 61 15.19 -18.35 1.56
CA ASN A 61 15.22 -19.42 0.56
C ASN A 61 14.92 -18.94 -0.86
N ASN A 62 14.38 -17.74 -1.01
CA ASN A 62 14.07 -17.15 -2.30
C ASN A 62 15.36 -16.74 -3.04
N LYS A 63 15.74 -17.51 -4.05
CA LYS A 63 16.95 -17.20 -4.85
C LYS A 63 16.77 -16.02 -5.79
N ALA A 64 15.53 -15.60 -6.08
CA ALA A 64 15.25 -14.50 -7.01
C ALA A 64 15.69 -13.15 -6.43
N ILE A 65 15.61 -12.94 -5.11
CA ILE A 65 15.98 -11.66 -4.50
C ILE A 65 17.46 -11.29 -4.74
N ARG A 66 18.34 -12.28 -4.92
CA ARG A 66 19.77 -12.05 -5.20
C ARG A 66 20.03 -11.50 -6.61
N GLN A 67 19.03 -11.52 -7.49
CA GLN A 67 19.13 -11.07 -8.88
C GLN A 67 17.82 -10.38 -9.25
N ILE A 68 17.74 -9.06 -9.07
CA ILE A 68 16.50 -8.28 -9.26
C ILE A 68 15.78 -8.60 -10.58
N GLY A 69 16.52 -8.81 -11.68
CA GLY A 69 15.93 -9.22 -12.96
C GLY A 69 15.09 -10.50 -12.89
N LYS A 70 15.48 -11.48 -12.07
CA LYS A 70 14.71 -12.71 -11.85
C LYS A 70 13.41 -12.49 -11.08
N ILE A 71 13.33 -11.45 -10.23
CA ILE A 71 12.12 -11.14 -9.47
C ILE A 71 10.96 -10.81 -10.42
N LEU A 72 11.25 -10.16 -11.54
CA LEU A 72 10.25 -9.81 -12.56
C LEU A 72 9.72 -11.04 -13.33
N GLU A 73 10.45 -12.16 -13.28
CA GLU A 73 10.10 -13.41 -13.96
C GLU A 73 9.67 -14.52 -12.98
N SER A 74 9.68 -14.24 -11.67
CA SER A 74 9.32 -15.19 -10.62
C SER A 74 8.01 -14.84 -9.93
N ASP A 75 7.44 -15.79 -9.20
CA ASP A 75 6.46 -15.49 -8.17
C ASP A 75 7.13 -14.96 -6.89
N PHE A 76 6.30 -14.64 -5.90
CA PHE A 76 6.72 -14.12 -4.60
C PHE A 76 7.73 -15.00 -3.86
N TRP A 77 7.72 -16.31 -4.10
CA TRP A 77 8.55 -17.31 -3.42
C TRP A 77 9.83 -17.65 -4.20
N GLY A 78 10.02 -17.05 -5.39
CA GLY A 78 11.22 -17.22 -6.21
C GLY A 78 11.13 -18.33 -7.27
N TYR A 79 9.96 -18.94 -7.48
CA TYR A 79 9.78 -19.88 -8.58
C TYR A 79 9.48 -19.13 -9.88
N PRO A 80 10.01 -19.55 -11.04
CA PRO A 80 9.64 -18.95 -12.33
C PRO A 80 8.11 -18.94 -12.50
N ILE A 81 7.51 -17.81 -12.86
CA ILE A 81 6.06 -17.61 -12.82
C ILE A 81 5.30 -18.61 -13.73
N ARG A 82 5.96 -19.12 -14.77
CA ARG A 82 5.40 -20.13 -15.71
C ARG A 82 5.53 -21.57 -15.22
N SER A 83 6.34 -21.83 -14.19
CA SER A 83 6.55 -23.18 -13.62
C SER A 83 5.26 -23.74 -12.99
N THR A 84 5.07 -25.05 -13.04
CA THR A 84 4.01 -25.76 -12.31
C THR A 84 4.18 -25.71 -10.80
N ARG A 85 5.40 -25.46 -10.32
CA ARG A 85 5.69 -25.24 -8.89
C ARG A 85 5.33 -23.85 -8.40
N SER A 86 5.07 -22.91 -9.31
CA SER A 86 4.76 -21.55 -8.94
C SER A 86 3.34 -21.46 -8.37
N HIS A 87 3.21 -20.73 -7.27
CA HIS A 87 1.92 -20.39 -6.66
C HIS A 87 1.19 -19.25 -7.39
N LYS A 88 1.78 -18.74 -8.49
CA LYS A 88 1.25 -17.65 -9.33
C LYS A 88 1.03 -16.32 -8.59
N SER A 89 1.62 -16.16 -7.41
CA SER A 89 1.61 -14.94 -6.61
C SER A 89 2.62 -13.91 -7.16
N TYR A 90 2.26 -13.20 -8.24
CA TYR A 90 3.13 -12.18 -8.83
C TYR A 90 3.10 -10.87 -8.00
N ARG A 91 4.17 -10.61 -7.24
CA ARG A 91 4.29 -9.47 -6.31
C ARG A 91 5.69 -8.81 -6.37
N PRO A 92 6.13 -8.34 -7.55
CA PRO A 92 7.52 -7.95 -7.76
C PRO A 92 7.96 -6.80 -6.83
N VAL A 93 7.11 -5.79 -6.63
CA VAL A 93 7.44 -4.63 -5.78
C VAL A 93 7.69 -5.05 -4.33
N THR A 94 6.82 -5.90 -3.77
CA THR A 94 7.03 -6.42 -2.42
C THR A 94 8.29 -7.27 -2.35
N THR A 95 8.51 -8.18 -3.30
CA THR A 95 9.73 -9.03 -3.32
C THR A 95 11.01 -8.21 -3.48
N ILE A 96 10.99 -7.09 -4.21
CA ILE A 96 12.13 -6.16 -4.32
C ILE A 96 12.48 -5.55 -2.96
N THR A 97 11.52 -5.33 -2.05
CA THR A 97 11.82 -4.80 -0.70
C THR A 97 12.64 -5.75 0.18
N PHE A 98 12.83 -7.01 -0.25
CA PHE A 98 13.66 -8.01 0.45
C PHE A 98 15.05 -8.19 -0.18
N ALA A 99 15.29 -7.63 -1.37
CA ALA A 99 16.52 -7.76 -2.14
C ALA A 99 17.57 -6.72 -1.73
#